data_AF-A0A499UKL1-F1
#
_entry.id   AF-A0A499UKL1-F1
#
_cell.length_a   1.000
_cell.length_b   1.000
_cell.length_c   1.000
_cell.angle_alpha   90.00
_cell.angle_beta   90.00
_cell.angle_gamma   90.00
#
_symmetry.space_group_name_H-M   'P 1'
#
loop_
_entity.id
_entity.type
_entity.pdbx_description
1 polymer ?
#
loop_
_entity_poly.entity_id
_entity_poly.type
_entity_poly.pdbx_seq_one_letter_code
_entity_poly.pdbx_strand_id
1 'polypeptide(L)' 'MAPDEARALRATLSGVDQIEAGWALLACVDLYGRWRDESGMLVERRRNAEQHAVRYLRDVLAATGRPARDGRRGPIDAVS' A
#
# COMPACT_ATOMS: atom_id res chain seq x y z
N MET A 1 -6.30 -23.04 -9.67
CA MET A 1 -6.33 -21.59 -9.50
C MET A 1 -6.40 -20.98 -10.88
N ALA A 2 -7.38 -20.12 -11.18
CA ALA A 2 -7.42 -19.49 -12.49
C ALA A 2 -6.22 -18.52 -12.62
N PRO A 3 -5.82 -18.17 -13.85
CA PRO A 3 -4.60 -17.39 -14.09
C PRO A 3 -4.59 -16.03 -13.38
N ASP A 4 -5.75 -15.42 -13.18
CA ASP A 4 -5.86 -14.09 -12.58
C ASP A 4 -5.74 -14.11 -11.06
N GLU A 5 -6.27 -15.13 -10.37
CA GLU A 5 -6.04 -15.30 -8.93
C GLU A 5 -4.58 -15.65 -8.65
N ALA A 6 -3.93 -16.43 -9.53
CA ALA A 6 -2.51 -16.73 -9.41
C ALA A 6 -1.63 -15.47 -9.58
N ARG A 7 -1.99 -14.58 -10.51
CA ARG A 7 -1.32 -13.27 -10.66
C ARG A 7 -1.55 -12.38 -9.46
N ALA A 8 -2.78 -12.32 -8.95
CA ALA A 8 -3.12 -11.51 -7.79
C ALA A 8 -2.35 -11.98 -6.54
N LEU A 9 -2.27 -13.29 -6.32
CA LEU A 9 -1.49 -13.88 -5.23
C LEU A 9 0.01 -13.64 -5.41
N ARG A 10 0.54 -13.71 -6.64
CA ARG A 10 1.96 -13.43 -6.88
C ARG A 10 2.32 -11.96 -6.61
N ALA A 11 1.37 -11.04 -6.84
CA ALA A 11 1.56 -9.62 -6.56
C ALA A 11 1.63 -9.27 -5.06
N THR A 12 1.20 -10.18 -4.17
CA THR A 12 1.34 -9.99 -2.72
C THR A 12 2.70 -10.39 -2.16
N LEU A 13 3.59 -10.93 -3.01
CA LEU A 13 4.94 -11.30 -2.62
C LEU A 13 5.88 -10.10 -2.71
N SER A 14 6.80 -9.99 -1.74
CA SER A 14 7.82 -8.94 -1.67
C SER A 14 9.21 -9.55 -1.53
N GLY A 15 10.21 -8.89 -2.12
CA GLY A 15 11.61 -9.03 -1.73
C GLY A 15 11.91 -8.26 -0.43
N VAL A 16 13.19 -7.93 -0.22
CA VAL A 16 13.67 -7.21 0.97
C VAL A 16 13.59 -5.68 0.80
N ASP A 17 13.30 -5.21 -0.41
CA ASP A 17 13.18 -3.79 -0.71
C ASP A 17 11.91 -3.18 -0.12
N GLN A 18 12.03 -1.99 0.49
CA GLN A 18 10.92 -1.34 1.19
C GLN A 18 9.82 -0.86 0.23
N ILE A 19 10.17 -0.47 -1.00
CA ILE A 19 9.20 -0.08 -2.02
C ILE A 19 8.45 -1.31 -2.51
N GLU A 20 9.15 -2.42 -2.78
CA GLU A 20 8.53 -3.71 -3.12
C GLU A 20 7.56 -4.17 -2.03
N ALA A 21 7.96 -4.07 -0.75
CA ALA A 21 7.11 -4.43 0.38
C ALA A 21 5.83 -3.57 0.44
N GLY A 22 5.94 -2.28 0.16
CA GLY A 22 4.76 -1.42 0.10
C GLY A 22 3.82 -1.74 -1.06
N TRP A 23 4.34 -2.08 -2.24
CA TRP A 23 3.52 -2.52 -3.37
C TRP A 23 2.82 -3.86 -3.08
N ALA A 24 3.54 -4.80 -2.47
CA ALA A 24 2.98 -6.08 -2.04
C ALA A 24 1.85 -5.89 -1.01
N LEU A 25 2.01 -4.98 -0.05
CA LEU A 25 0.98 -4.63 0.93
C LEU A 25 -0.27 -4.03 0.27
N LEU A 26 -0.11 -3.17 -0.75
CA LEU A 26 -1.25 -2.67 -1.51
C LEU A 26 -1.99 -3.80 -2.24
N ALA A 27 -1.25 -4.73 -2.85
CA ALA A 27 -1.84 -5.90 -3.50
C ALA A 27 -2.62 -6.79 -2.50
N CYS A 28 -2.11 -6.95 -1.26
CA CYS A 28 -2.83 -7.65 -0.20
C CYS A 28 -4.16 -6.98 0.12
N VAL A 29 -4.20 -5.65 0.25
CA VAL A 29 -5.42 -4.91 0.55
C VAL A 29 -6.44 -5.03 -0.58
N ASP A 30 -5.99 -4.93 -1.83
CA ASP A 30 -6.85 -5.09 -3.00
C ASP A 30 -7.42 -6.52 -3.09
N LEU A 31 -6.60 -7.55 -2.86
CA LEU A 31 -7.02 -8.95 -2.85
C LEU A 31 -8.01 -9.24 -1.73
N TYR A 32 -7.74 -8.76 -0.52
CA TYR A 32 -8.66 -8.85 0.62
C TYR A 32 -10.00 -8.19 0.32
N GLY A 33 -9.98 -7.02 -0.33
CA GLY A 33 -11.19 -6.32 -0.76
C GLY A 33 -12.07 -7.18 -1.66
N ARG A 34 -11.47 -7.80 -2.69
CA ARG A 34 -12.19 -8.68 -3.63
C ARG A 34 -12.76 -9.90 -2.93
N TRP A 35 -11.96 -10.63 -2.15
CA TRP A 35 -12.42 -11.82 -1.42
C TRP A 35 -13.54 -11.50 -0.44
N ARG A 36 -13.47 -10.36 0.25
CA ARG A 36 -14.54 -9.91 1.14
C ARG A 36 -15.82 -9.60 0.37
N ASP A 37 -15.72 -8.90 -0.76
CA ASP A 37 -16.87 -8.54 -1.59
C ASP A 37 -17.51 -9.79 -2.25
N GLU A 38 -16.71 -10.80 -2.60
CA GLU A 38 -17.17 -12.09 -3.16
C GLU A 38 -17.76 -13.04 -2.10
N SER A 39 -17.18 -13.07 -0.89
CA SER A 39 -17.61 -13.99 0.18
C SER A 39 -18.89 -13.55 0.88
N GLY A 40 -19.35 -12.31 0.67
CA GLY A 40 -20.51 -11.75 1.37
C GLY A 40 -20.30 -11.61 2.88
N MET A 41 -19.06 -11.72 3.36
CA MET A 41 -18.75 -11.63 4.79
C MET A 41 -19.12 -10.25 5.34
N LEU A 42 -19.94 -10.24 6.40
CA LEU A 42 -20.34 -9.03 7.12
C LEU A 42 -19.22 -8.58 8.07
N VAL A 43 -18.17 -7.98 7.51
CA VAL A 43 -17.13 -7.28 8.28
C VAL A 43 -17.50 -5.80 8.35
N GLU A 44 -17.46 -5.21 9.56
CA GLU A 44 -17.71 -3.76 9.73
C GLU A 44 -16.76 -2.95 8.85
N ARG A 45 -17.33 -2.12 7.97
CA ARG A 45 -16.56 -1.38 6.96
C ARG A 45 -16.45 0.09 7.33
N ARG A 46 -15.30 0.48 7.89
CA ARG A 46 -14.90 1.89 8.00
C ARG A 46 -14.32 2.37 6.67
N ARG A 47 -15.17 2.50 5.64
CA ARG A 47 -14.77 2.84 4.25
C ARG A 47 -13.82 4.03 4.17
N ASN A 48 -14.10 5.08 4.94
CA ASN A 48 -13.27 6.29 4.96
C ASN A 48 -11.87 6.02 5.54
N ALA A 49 -11.76 5.19 6.58
CA ALA A 49 -10.47 4.82 7.17
C ALA A 49 -9.66 3.92 6.23
N GLU A 50 -10.32 2.95 5.57
CA GLU A 50 -9.72 2.08 4.54
C GLU A 50 -9.15 2.93 3.38
N GLN A 51 -9.97 3.83 2.83
CA GLN A 51 -9.54 4.73 1.75
C GLN A 51 -8.41 5.67 2.19
N HIS A 52 -8.48 6.20 3.40
CA HIS A 52 -7.44 7.07 3.94
C HIS A 52 -6.10 6.33 4.08
N ALA A 53 -6.11 5.12 4.65
CA ALA A 53 -4.92 4.29 4.82
C ALA A 53 -4.30 3.89 3.48
N VAL A 54 -5.12 3.47 2.51
CA VAL A 54 -4.65 3.12 1.16
C VAL A 54 -4.05 4.34 0.46
N ARG A 55 -4.68 5.52 0.59
CA ARG A 55 -4.15 6.76 0.01
C ARG A 55 -2.80 7.13 0.63
N TYR A 56 -2.71 7.11 1.96
CA TYR A 56 -1.47 7.36 2.67
C TYR A 56 -0.34 6.43 2.22
N LEU A 57 -0.60 5.12 2.09
CA LEU A 57 0.40 4.16 1.64
C LEU A 57 0.87 4.43 0.20
N ARG A 58 -0.05 4.78 -0.71
CA ARG A 58 0.30 5.18 -2.09
C ARG A 58 1.16 6.43 -2.12
N ASP A 59 0.84 7.42 -1.27
CA ASP A 59 1.60 8.67 -1.19
C ASP A 59 3.03 8.42 -0.68
N VAL A 60 3.21 7.56 0.33
CA VAL A 60 4.53 7.14 0.83
C VAL A 60 5.33 6.48 -0.30
N LEU A 61 4.75 5.52 -1.03
CA LEU A 61 5.46 4.82 -2.10
C LEU A 61 5.86 5.74 -3.25
N ALA A 62 4.98 6.68 -3.61
CA ALA A 62 5.28 7.69 -4.62
C ALA A 62 6.43 8.63 -4.19
N ALA A 63 6.52 8.94 -2.89
CA ALA A 63 7.60 9.74 -2.33
C ALA A 63 8.93 8.97 -2.30
N THR A 64 8.92 7.67 -1.97
CA THR A 64 10.13 6.82 -1.90
C THR A 64 10.71 6.50 -3.28
N GLY A 65 9.86 6.36 -4.32
CA GLY A 65 10.30 6.12 -5.70
C GLY A 65 10.82 7.36 -6.45
N ARG A 66 10.67 8.56 -5.87
CA ARG A 66 11.19 9.80 -6.45
C ARG A 66 12.61 10.01 -5.91
N PRO A 67 13.67 10.05 -6.75
CA PRO A 67 14.97 10.49 -6.26
C PRO A 67 14.81 11.90 -5.68
N ALA A 68 15.43 12.13 -4.52
CA ALA A 68 15.44 13.45 -3.90
C ALA A 68 15.85 14.46 -4.96
N ARG A 69 14.90 15.29 -5.42
CA ARG A 69 15.22 16.44 -6.25
C ARG A 69 16.04 17.35 -5.34
N ASP A 70 17.34 17.30 -5.56
CA ASP A 70 18.36 18.31 -5.31
C ASP A 70 18.09 19.32 -4.17
N GLY A 71 18.92 19.22 -3.13
CA GLY A 71 19.43 20.38 -2.40
C GLY A 71 18.43 21.28 -1.68
N ARG A 72 17.86 20.82 -0.56
CA ARG A 72 17.82 21.55 0.73
C ARG A 72 16.96 20.80 1.74
N ARG A 73 17.61 20.02 2.62
CA ARG A 73 17.06 19.72 3.95
C ARG A 73 17.75 20.68 4.91
N GLY A 74 17.10 21.82 5.19
CA GLY A 74 17.49 22.67 6.31
C GLY A 74 17.29 21.89 7.62
N PRO A 75 18.08 22.19 8.66
CA PRO A 75 18.02 21.46 9.92
C PRO A 75 16.64 21.67 10.54
N ILE A 76 15.98 20.55 10.87
CA ILE A 76 14.82 20.58 11.76
C ILE A 76 15.40 20.62 13.18
N ASP A 77 16.03 21.74 13.51
CA ASP A 77 16.35 22.08 14.89
C ASP A 77 15.21 22.92 15.45
N ALA A 78 14.68 22.41 16.57
CA ALA A 78 14.08 23.12 17.69
C ALA A 78 12.98 24.16 17.41
N VAL A 79 11.77 23.85 17.89
CA VAL A 79 10.97 24.84 18.66
C VAL A 79 10.27 24.12 19.81
N SER A 80 10.65 24.53 21.03
CA SER A 80 9.87 24.42 22.27
C SER A 80 8.65 25.32 22.24
#